data_AF-A0A5B1BT08-F1
#
_entry.id   AF-A0A5B1BT08-F1
#
_cell.length_a   1.000
_cell.length_b   1.000
_cell.length_c   1.000
_cell.angle_alpha   90.00
_cell.angle_beta   90.00
_cell.angle_gamma   90.00
#
_symmetry.space_group_name_H-M   'P 1'
#
loop_
_entity.id
_entity.type
_entity.pdbx_description
1 polymer ?
#
loop_
_entity_poly.entity_id
_entity_poly.type
_entity_poly.pdbx_seq_one_letter_code
_entity_poly.pdbx_strand_id
1 'polypeptide(L)'
;MTTRTATQARYRNALIGLAAGDAWGYQVEFRAYTLMPAYPVPAPKKVWKVSDDTQMTLALHDALVDVANQLDDIDIVTKAITARFLEWQVDRDNNRAPGATCMGSLTRLRRGAHWHDADGALARPGCGAVMRLAPAALSPDPVWRGITALQAVLTHKHPRAIASALVLGSAIRSAHALRGRFLEHAISAAMSILSGESPWLRDEFLTQVLSPMASDVSGLLAAGANDVLIDALLDAYTVKQELATLTPAEYGDPCIGIGEGWESASAIAVGLLVADMATAPGHRRAPLNGRDALGWAATSNGDSDSIASIAGAVIGAAHTGDRYWAGLKLAPRFEPRYAKALRNAPTEAAGFLAAG
;
A
#
# COMPACT_ATOMS: atom_id res chain seq x y z
N MET A 1 11.71 -24.80 14.36
CA MET A 1 11.28 -23.53 13.74
C MET A 1 11.73 -23.58 12.30
N THR A 2 10.82 -23.73 11.34
CA THR A 2 11.14 -23.66 9.92
C THR A 2 11.65 -22.26 9.59
N THR A 3 12.85 -22.17 9.02
CA THR A 3 13.42 -20.91 8.51
C THR A 3 12.61 -20.42 7.32
N ARG A 4 12.13 -19.17 7.37
CA ARG A 4 11.41 -18.55 6.26
C ARG A 4 12.34 -18.28 5.08
N THR A 5 11.78 -18.30 3.86
CA THR A 5 12.48 -17.77 2.68
C THR A 5 12.63 -16.24 2.78
N ALA A 6 13.53 -15.65 1.99
CA ALA A 6 13.70 -14.20 1.94
C ALA A 6 12.39 -13.48 1.56
N THR A 7 11.61 -14.01 0.62
CA THR A 7 10.30 -13.45 0.25
C THR A 7 9.28 -13.56 1.37
N GLN A 8 9.22 -14.70 2.08
CA GLN A 8 8.34 -14.84 3.25
C GLN A 8 8.73 -13.87 4.37
N ALA A 9 10.02 -13.65 4.59
CA ALA A 9 10.52 -12.68 5.57
C ALA A 9 10.13 -11.24 5.19
N ARG A 10 10.32 -10.87 3.93
CA ARG A 10 9.90 -9.56 3.37
C ARG A 10 8.40 -9.36 3.49
N TYR A 11 7.61 -10.35 3.11
CA TYR A 11 6.15 -10.29 3.20
C TYR A 11 5.68 -10.12 4.64
N ARG A 12 6.24 -10.91 5.56
CA ARG A 12 5.98 -10.76 7.01
C ARG A 12 6.33 -9.36 7.51
N ASN A 13 7.50 -8.86 7.14
CA ASN A 13 7.94 -7.53 7.55
C ASN A 13 7.04 -6.44 6.97
N ALA A 14 6.60 -6.57 5.71
CA ALA A 14 5.64 -5.66 5.09
C ALA A 14 4.31 -5.64 5.85
N LEU A 15 3.73 -6.81 6.15
CA LEU A 15 2.46 -6.90 6.90
C LEU A 15 2.56 -6.33 8.31
N ILE A 16 3.65 -6.59 9.03
CA ILE A 16 3.86 -6.04 10.37
C ILE A 16 4.06 -4.52 10.33
N GLY A 17 4.85 -4.03 9.36
CA GLY A 17 5.10 -2.61 9.19
C GLY A 17 3.82 -1.86 8.83
N LEU A 18 3.04 -2.40 7.89
CA LEU A 18 1.73 -1.91 7.48
C LEU A 18 0.80 -1.79 8.68
N ALA A 19 0.56 -2.90 9.39
CA ALA A 19 -0.36 -2.89 10.53
C ALA A 19 0.13 -2.02 11.70
N ALA A 20 1.45 -1.93 11.89
CA ALA A 20 2.03 -1.05 12.90
C ALA A 20 1.87 0.42 12.52
N GLY A 21 2.06 0.77 11.25
CA GLY A 21 1.86 2.12 10.72
C GLY A 21 0.41 2.56 10.81
N ASP A 22 -0.49 1.73 10.29
CA ASP A 22 -1.96 1.88 10.42
C ASP A 22 -2.33 2.20 11.88
N ALA A 23 -2.07 1.29 12.82
CA ALA A 23 -2.50 1.49 14.21
C ALA A 23 -1.84 2.70 14.90
N TRP A 24 -0.69 3.17 14.39
CA TRP A 24 0.02 4.33 14.91
C TRP A 24 -0.54 5.64 14.35
N GLY A 25 -0.92 5.68 13.08
CA GLY A 25 -1.66 6.81 12.49
C GLY A 25 -3.09 6.87 13.01
N TYR A 26 -3.77 5.73 13.13
CA TYR A 26 -5.19 5.67 13.48
C TYR A 26 -5.52 6.28 14.86
N GLN A 27 -4.57 6.25 15.81
CA GLN A 27 -4.76 6.93 17.12
C GLN A 27 -4.85 8.47 17.03
N VAL A 28 -4.41 9.05 15.91
CA VAL A 28 -4.40 10.49 15.66
C VAL A 28 -5.06 10.88 14.34
N GLU A 29 -5.72 9.94 13.65
CA GLU A 29 -6.46 10.20 12.42
C GLU A 29 -7.44 11.36 12.59
N PHE A 30 -7.56 12.20 11.55
CA PHE A 30 -8.35 13.44 11.52
C PHE A 30 -7.91 14.54 12.49
N ARG A 31 -6.79 14.37 13.20
CA ARG A 31 -6.24 15.42 14.06
C ARG A 31 -5.38 16.37 13.23
N ALA A 32 -5.67 17.66 13.32
CA ALA A 32 -4.82 18.67 12.70
C ALA A 32 -3.39 18.59 13.26
N TYR A 33 -2.38 18.76 12.41
CA TYR A 33 -0.96 18.65 12.78
C TYR A 33 -0.59 19.56 13.96
N THR A 34 -1.11 20.78 14.00
CA THR A 34 -0.88 21.75 15.08
C THR A 34 -1.44 21.32 16.44
N LEU A 35 -2.33 20.32 16.46
CA LEU A 35 -2.96 19.75 17.65
C LEU A 35 -2.36 18.38 18.04
N MET A 36 -1.31 17.93 17.36
CA MET A 36 -0.65 16.66 17.67
C MET A 36 -0.06 16.68 19.09
N PRO A 37 -0.16 15.56 19.83
CA PRO A 37 0.22 15.52 21.24
C PRO A 37 1.73 15.65 21.50
N ALA A 38 2.54 15.37 20.48
CA ALA A 38 4.00 15.48 20.49
C ALA A 38 4.54 15.40 19.06
N TYR A 39 5.80 15.76 18.88
CA TYR A 39 6.54 15.58 17.63
C TYR A 39 7.81 14.73 17.85
N PRO A 40 7.97 13.60 17.15
CA PRO A 40 6.90 12.86 16.47
C PRO A 40 5.89 12.27 17.48
N VAL A 41 4.70 11.90 17.00
CA VAL A 41 3.66 11.21 17.77
C VAL A 41 4.22 9.89 18.32
N PRO A 42 4.13 9.64 19.64
CA PRO A 42 4.65 8.40 20.23
C PRO A 42 3.79 7.19 19.86
N ALA A 43 4.40 6.02 19.94
CA ALA A 43 3.72 4.75 19.70
C ALA A 43 2.50 4.56 20.61
N PRO A 44 1.43 3.87 20.14
CA PRO A 44 0.28 3.57 20.98
C PRO A 44 0.71 2.85 22.28
N LYS A 45 0.30 3.42 23.43
CA LYS A 45 0.69 2.92 24.77
C LYS A 45 0.01 1.59 25.16
N LYS A 46 -1.13 1.27 24.53
CA LYS A 46 -1.99 0.14 24.92
C LYS A 46 -2.12 -0.85 23.76
N VAL A 47 -3.36 -1.24 23.43
CA VAL A 47 -3.64 -2.08 22.26
C VAL A 47 -3.46 -1.21 21.02
N TRP A 48 -2.77 -1.76 20.03
CA TRP A 48 -2.60 -1.15 18.72
C TRP A 48 -3.82 -1.55 17.90
N LYS A 49 -4.79 -0.65 17.85
CA LYS A 49 -6.06 -0.85 17.13
C LYS A 49 -5.83 -0.47 15.68
N VAL A 50 -5.98 -1.43 14.77
CA VAL A 50 -5.83 -1.25 13.31
C VAL A 50 -7.11 -0.65 12.70
N SER A 51 -7.04 -0.01 11.55
CA SER A 51 -8.16 0.56 10.78
C SER A 51 -8.56 -0.36 9.60
N ASP A 52 -9.30 0.18 8.64
CA ASP A 52 -9.67 -0.54 7.41
C ASP A 52 -8.45 -0.91 6.55
N ASP A 53 -7.33 -0.19 6.66
CA ASP A 53 -6.03 -0.50 6.06
C ASP A 53 -5.61 -1.95 6.25
N THR A 54 -5.37 -2.34 7.51
CA THR A 54 -4.96 -3.72 7.84
C THR A 54 -6.08 -4.69 7.55
N GLN A 55 -7.34 -4.31 7.81
CA GLN A 55 -8.47 -5.21 7.61
C GLN A 55 -8.64 -5.60 6.14
N MET A 56 -8.60 -4.62 5.23
CA MET A 56 -8.67 -4.87 3.79
C MET A 56 -7.41 -5.53 3.25
N THR A 57 -6.24 -5.25 3.83
CA THR A 57 -5.00 -5.98 3.52
C THR A 57 -5.15 -7.48 3.84
N LEU A 58 -5.69 -7.81 5.01
CA LEU A 58 -5.92 -9.19 5.40
C LEU A 58 -7.03 -9.84 4.57
N ALA A 59 -8.09 -9.12 4.22
CA ALA A 59 -9.12 -9.62 3.31
C ALA A 59 -8.55 -9.94 1.91
N LEU A 60 -7.67 -9.07 1.39
CA LEU A 60 -6.97 -9.34 0.14
C LEU A 60 -6.01 -10.53 0.27
N HIS A 61 -5.27 -10.62 1.39
CA HIS A 61 -4.43 -11.79 1.68
C HIS A 61 -5.23 -13.08 1.66
N ASP A 62 -6.34 -13.16 2.42
CA ASP A 62 -7.19 -14.34 2.52
C ASP A 62 -7.74 -14.73 1.13
N ALA A 63 -8.15 -13.76 0.31
CA ALA A 63 -8.62 -14.01 -1.05
C ALA A 63 -7.55 -14.69 -1.91
N LEU A 64 -6.30 -14.23 -1.83
CA LEU A 64 -5.20 -14.82 -2.60
C LEU A 64 -4.77 -16.18 -2.04
N VAL A 65 -4.93 -16.43 -0.73
CA VAL A 65 -4.76 -17.77 -0.15
C VAL A 65 -5.81 -18.74 -0.71
N ASP A 66 -7.07 -18.33 -0.76
CA ASP A 66 -8.18 -19.17 -1.22
C ASP A 66 -7.98 -19.71 -2.64
N VAL A 67 -7.30 -18.93 -3.50
CA VAL A 67 -7.10 -19.26 -4.92
C VAL A 67 -5.61 -19.35 -5.31
N ALA A 68 -4.73 -19.67 -4.35
CA ALA A 68 -3.28 -19.63 -4.55
C ALA A 68 -2.77 -20.45 -5.75
N ASN A 69 -3.48 -21.51 -6.15
CA ASN A 69 -3.16 -22.37 -7.30
C ASN A 69 -3.84 -21.97 -8.62
N GLN A 70 -4.59 -20.85 -8.64
CA GLN A 70 -5.44 -20.41 -9.74
C GLN A 70 -5.34 -18.88 -9.94
N LEU A 71 -4.18 -18.30 -9.61
CA LEU A 71 -3.96 -16.84 -9.68
C LEU A 71 -3.93 -16.28 -11.11
N ASP A 72 -3.78 -17.17 -12.09
CA ASP A 72 -3.83 -16.89 -13.53
C ASP A 72 -5.26 -16.94 -14.11
N ASP A 73 -6.26 -17.31 -13.31
CA ASP A 73 -7.68 -17.24 -13.69
C ASP A 73 -8.32 -15.95 -13.14
N ILE A 74 -8.54 -14.98 -14.04
CA ILE A 74 -9.07 -13.65 -13.70
C ILE A 74 -10.44 -13.73 -13.04
N ASP A 75 -11.32 -14.63 -13.49
CA ASP A 75 -12.69 -14.74 -12.97
C ASP A 75 -12.68 -15.33 -11.55
N ILE A 76 -11.85 -16.35 -11.32
CA ILE A 76 -11.68 -16.97 -10.00
C ILE A 76 -11.11 -15.96 -9.01
N VAL A 77 -10.04 -15.25 -9.39
CA VAL A 77 -9.44 -14.22 -8.54
C VAL A 77 -10.42 -13.06 -8.28
N THR A 78 -11.15 -12.61 -9.30
CA THR A 78 -12.16 -11.55 -9.17
C THR A 78 -13.23 -11.93 -8.16
N LYS A 79 -13.75 -13.16 -8.24
CA LYS A 79 -14.77 -13.68 -7.31
C LYS A 79 -14.22 -13.79 -5.89
N ALA A 80 -13.00 -14.29 -5.71
CA ALA A 80 -12.38 -14.45 -4.40
C ALA A 80 -12.15 -13.10 -3.69
N ILE A 81 -11.55 -12.11 -4.39
CA ILE A 81 -11.32 -10.78 -3.81
C ILE A 81 -12.65 -10.10 -3.50
N THR A 82 -13.62 -10.18 -4.41
CA THR A 82 -14.97 -9.60 -4.20
C THR A 82 -15.64 -10.24 -2.98
N ALA A 83 -15.60 -11.56 -2.85
CA ALA A 83 -16.18 -12.27 -1.71
C ALA A 83 -15.57 -11.82 -0.37
N ARG A 84 -14.24 -11.80 -0.27
CA ARG A 84 -13.55 -11.35 0.97
C ARG A 84 -13.80 -9.89 1.29
N PHE A 85 -13.87 -9.01 0.29
CA PHE A 85 -14.21 -7.60 0.53
C PHE A 85 -15.68 -7.44 0.97
N LEU A 86 -16.61 -8.23 0.42
CA LEU A 86 -18.02 -8.21 0.82
C LEU A 86 -18.24 -8.79 2.23
N GLU A 87 -17.48 -9.81 2.60
CA GLU A 87 -17.41 -10.36 3.97
C GLU A 87 -16.91 -9.30 4.95
N TRP A 88 -15.78 -8.65 4.63
CA TRP A 88 -15.23 -7.55 5.42
C TRP A 88 -16.24 -6.39 5.57
N GLN A 89 -16.96 -6.04 4.49
CA GLN A 89 -17.87 -4.90 4.50
C GLN A 89 -18.96 -4.99 5.58
N VAL A 90 -19.40 -6.20 5.95
CA VAL A 90 -20.41 -6.45 7.01
C VAL A 90 -19.79 -6.94 8.32
N ASP A 91 -18.46 -7.01 8.42
CA ASP A 91 -17.78 -7.40 9.64
C ASP A 91 -18.02 -6.35 10.73
N ARG A 92 -18.21 -6.81 11.97
CA ARG A 92 -18.43 -5.93 13.13
C ARG A 92 -17.26 -4.97 13.39
N ASP A 93 -16.06 -5.34 12.97
CA ASP A 93 -14.86 -4.53 13.11
C ASP A 93 -14.72 -3.49 11.99
N ASN A 94 -15.57 -3.51 10.95
CA ASN A 94 -15.66 -2.48 9.92
C ASN A 94 -16.40 -1.24 10.45
N ASN A 95 -15.83 -0.62 11.48
CA ASN A 95 -16.32 0.58 12.15
C ASN A 95 -15.19 1.59 12.40
N ARG A 96 -14.16 1.53 11.54
CA ARG A 96 -12.86 2.18 11.76
C ARG A 96 -12.51 3.03 10.54
N ALA A 97 -13.38 4.01 10.29
CA ALA A 97 -13.25 5.02 9.24
C ALA A 97 -13.16 4.54 7.77
N PRO A 98 -13.84 3.45 7.34
CA PRO A 98 -13.78 3.02 5.95
C PRO A 98 -14.27 4.11 4.99
N GLY A 99 -13.49 4.38 3.94
CA GLY A 99 -13.80 5.42 2.95
C GLY A 99 -15.13 5.20 2.22
N ALA A 100 -15.88 6.29 1.99
CA ALA A 100 -17.19 6.25 1.32
C ALA A 100 -17.13 5.67 -0.10
N THR A 101 -16.03 5.89 -0.83
CA THR A 101 -15.82 5.29 -2.15
C THR A 101 -15.78 3.77 -2.09
N CYS A 102 -14.99 3.21 -1.15
CA CYS A 102 -14.90 1.76 -0.98
C CYS A 102 -16.27 1.17 -0.63
N MET A 103 -16.92 1.72 0.40
CA MET A 103 -18.22 1.23 0.87
C MET A 103 -19.32 1.36 -0.19
N GLY A 104 -19.31 2.44 -0.98
CA GLY A 104 -20.22 2.65 -2.10
C GLY A 104 -20.04 1.61 -3.21
N SER A 105 -18.80 1.35 -3.61
CA SER A 105 -18.47 0.32 -4.62
C SER A 105 -18.90 -1.06 -4.15
N LEU A 106 -18.53 -1.47 -2.94
CA LEU A 106 -18.89 -2.79 -2.41
C LEU A 106 -20.42 -2.96 -2.24
N THR A 107 -21.14 -1.88 -1.93
CA THR A 107 -22.62 -1.90 -1.92
C THR A 107 -23.21 -2.19 -3.30
N ARG A 108 -22.62 -1.64 -4.37
CA ARG A 108 -23.05 -1.89 -5.75
C ARG A 108 -22.73 -3.32 -6.19
N LEU A 109 -21.53 -3.81 -5.87
CA LEU A 109 -21.14 -5.20 -6.12
C LEU A 109 -22.05 -6.19 -5.37
N ARG A 110 -22.39 -5.94 -4.11
CA ARG A 110 -23.33 -6.77 -3.34
C ARG A 110 -24.70 -6.87 -4.02
N ARG A 111 -25.13 -5.83 -4.74
CA ARG A 111 -26.40 -5.81 -5.49
C ARG A 111 -26.32 -6.51 -6.85
N GLY A 112 -25.16 -7.05 -7.21
CA GLY A 112 -24.95 -7.82 -8.43
C GLY A 112 -24.37 -7.04 -9.61
N ALA A 113 -23.98 -5.77 -9.42
CA ALA A 113 -23.27 -5.03 -10.48
C ALA A 113 -21.86 -5.63 -10.68
N HIS A 114 -21.38 -5.69 -11.92
CA HIS A 114 -19.97 -5.99 -12.16
C HIS A 114 -19.14 -4.72 -11.92
N TRP A 115 -17.88 -4.88 -11.53
CA TRP A 115 -17.04 -3.75 -11.15
C TRP A 115 -16.83 -2.74 -12.29
N HIS A 116 -16.76 -3.21 -13.53
CA HIS A 116 -16.55 -2.37 -14.72
C HIS A 116 -17.81 -1.64 -15.18
N ASP A 117 -19.01 -2.10 -14.79
CA ASP A 117 -20.28 -1.52 -15.22
C ASP A 117 -20.39 -0.03 -14.84
N ALA A 118 -21.18 0.75 -15.59
CA ALA A 118 -21.37 2.18 -15.32
C ALA A 118 -21.86 2.45 -13.89
N ASP A 119 -22.75 1.59 -13.39
CA ASP A 119 -23.27 1.55 -12.02
C ASP A 119 -22.51 0.57 -11.10
N GLY A 120 -21.36 0.07 -11.53
CA GLY A 120 -20.41 -0.77 -10.80
C GLY A 120 -19.51 0.02 -9.84
N ALA A 121 -18.24 -0.37 -9.72
CA ALA A 121 -17.29 0.30 -8.83
C ALA A 121 -17.19 1.80 -9.14
N LEU A 122 -16.99 2.62 -8.10
CA LEU A 122 -16.91 4.07 -8.22
C LEU A 122 -15.59 4.50 -8.85
N ALA A 123 -15.67 5.43 -9.81
CA ALA A 123 -14.51 6.04 -10.44
C ALA A 123 -14.00 7.22 -9.59
N ARG A 124 -13.48 6.93 -8.39
CA ARG A 124 -12.81 7.94 -7.55
C ARG A 124 -11.40 7.48 -7.15
N PRO A 125 -10.42 8.39 -7.05
CA PRO A 125 -9.00 8.06 -6.85
C PRO A 125 -8.59 8.01 -5.37
N GLY A 126 -9.41 7.45 -4.48
CA GLY A 126 -9.10 7.37 -3.04
C GLY A 126 -7.89 6.47 -2.73
N CYS A 127 -7.20 6.77 -1.62
CA CYS A 127 -6.06 6.00 -1.10
C CYS A 127 -6.40 4.53 -0.76
N GLY A 128 -7.68 4.19 -0.57
CA GLY A 128 -8.14 2.84 -0.30
C GLY A 128 -7.71 1.81 -1.36
N ALA A 129 -7.41 2.25 -2.58
CA ALA A 129 -6.86 1.41 -3.63
C ALA A 129 -5.40 0.98 -3.39
N VAL A 130 -4.64 1.74 -2.59
CA VAL A 130 -3.18 1.60 -2.42
C VAL A 130 -2.75 1.17 -1.02
N MET A 131 -3.53 1.49 0.02
CA MET A 131 -3.20 1.16 1.43
C MET A 131 -3.03 -0.35 1.70
N ARG A 132 -3.65 -1.20 0.87
CA ARG A 132 -3.75 -2.66 1.07
C ARG A 132 -2.87 -3.52 0.16
N LEU A 133 -1.91 -2.92 -0.54
CA LEU A 133 -1.27 -3.53 -1.72
C LEU A 133 -0.27 -4.65 -1.47
N ALA A 134 0.24 -4.81 -0.25
CA ALA A 134 1.35 -5.74 0.02
C ALA A 134 1.12 -7.18 -0.48
N PRO A 135 -0.08 -7.81 -0.35
CA PRO A 135 -0.34 -9.14 -0.89
C PRO A 135 -0.22 -9.20 -2.43
N ALA A 136 -0.88 -8.28 -3.14
CA ALA A 136 -0.87 -8.24 -4.60
C ALA A 136 0.52 -7.96 -5.19
N ALA A 137 1.28 -7.05 -4.57
CA ALA A 137 2.62 -6.67 -5.02
C ALA A 137 3.63 -7.83 -4.97
N LEU A 138 3.43 -8.77 -4.05
CA LEU A 138 4.32 -9.92 -3.81
C LEU A 138 3.76 -11.25 -4.37
N SER A 139 2.68 -11.20 -5.14
CA SER A 139 2.21 -12.29 -6.00
C SER A 139 3.24 -12.69 -7.07
N PRO A 140 3.08 -13.84 -7.78
CA PRO A 140 4.05 -14.31 -8.76
C PRO A 140 4.23 -13.35 -9.95
N ASP A 141 5.40 -13.39 -10.58
CA ASP A 141 5.76 -12.47 -11.68
C ASP A 141 4.74 -12.37 -12.82
N PRO A 142 4.10 -13.46 -13.28
CA PRO A 142 3.15 -13.37 -14.39
C PRO A 142 1.85 -12.64 -14.07
N VAL A 143 1.47 -12.52 -12.79
CA VAL A 143 0.11 -12.10 -12.40
C VAL A 143 0.07 -10.87 -11.49
N TRP A 144 1.17 -10.50 -10.84
CA TRP A 144 1.15 -9.44 -9.81
C TRP A 144 0.60 -8.11 -10.31
N ARG A 145 0.86 -7.72 -11.57
CA ARG A 145 0.35 -6.47 -12.16
C ARG A 145 -1.17 -6.51 -12.32
N GLY A 146 -1.69 -7.59 -12.93
CA GLY A 146 -3.13 -7.76 -13.10
C GLY A 146 -3.84 -7.86 -11.75
N ILE A 147 -3.31 -8.59 -10.77
CA ILE A 147 -3.90 -8.66 -9.42
C ILE A 147 -3.86 -7.29 -8.73
N THR A 148 -2.77 -6.54 -8.88
CA THR A 148 -2.61 -5.17 -8.36
C THR A 148 -3.65 -4.21 -8.92
N ALA A 149 -3.90 -4.29 -10.23
CA ALA A 149 -4.93 -3.51 -10.89
C ALA A 149 -6.35 -3.97 -10.50
N LEU A 150 -6.59 -5.28 -10.50
CA LEU A 150 -7.88 -5.90 -10.18
C LEU A 150 -8.37 -5.52 -8.78
N GLN A 151 -7.51 -5.67 -7.76
CA GLN A 151 -7.89 -5.30 -6.39
C GLN A 151 -8.22 -3.80 -6.26
N ALA A 152 -7.61 -2.94 -7.07
CA ALA A 152 -7.89 -1.51 -7.08
C ALA A 152 -9.26 -1.25 -7.72
N VAL A 153 -9.48 -1.72 -8.96
CA VAL A 153 -10.69 -1.42 -9.74
C VAL A 153 -11.97 -1.99 -9.14
N LEU A 154 -11.89 -3.05 -8.32
CA LEU A 154 -13.04 -3.56 -7.56
C LEU A 154 -13.67 -2.52 -6.63
N THR A 155 -12.94 -1.46 -6.27
CA THR A 155 -13.45 -0.41 -5.37
C THR A 155 -13.22 1.02 -5.89
N HIS A 156 -12.15 1.22 -6.67
CA HIS A 156 -11.66 2.52 -7.13
C HIS A 156 -11.26 2.41 -8.60
N LYS A 157 -12.22 2.38 -9.54
CA LYS A 157 -11.94 2.21 -10.98
C LYS A 157 -11.37 3.46 -11.67
N HIS A 158 -10.88 4.42 -10.91
CA HIS A 158 -10.30 5.64 -11.43
C HIS A 158 -8.90 5.38 -12.02
N PRO A 159 -8.56 5.90 -13.22
CA PRO A 159 -7.25 5.68 -13.85
C PRO A 159 -6.05 5.95 -12.93
N ARG A 160 -6.06 7.10 -12.22
CA ARG A 160 -5.04 7.44 -11.21
C ARG A 160 -4.88 6.39 -10.11
N ALA A 161 -5.97 5.82 -9.59
CA ALA A 161 -5.89 4.80 -8.54
C ALA A 161 -5.19 3.53 -9.05
N ILE A 162 -5.47 3.14 -10.29
CA ILE A 162 -4.86 1.98 -10.95
C ILE A 162 -3.36 2.24 -11.17
N ALA A 163 -2.99 3.38 -11.76
CA ALA A 163 -1.60 3.74 -12.01
C ALA A 163 -0.81 3.86 -10.69
N SER A 164 -1.36 4.51 -9.67
CA SER A 164 -0.76 4.63 -8.34
C SER A 164 -0.53 3.27 -7.70
N ALA A 165 -1.50 2.35 -7.84
CA ALA A 165 -1.38 1.00 -7.31
C ALA A 165 -0.27 0.18 -8.00
N LEU A 166 -0.15 0.27 -9.32
CA LEU A 166 0.93 -0.38 -10.07
C LEU A 166 2.30 0.19 -9.69
N VAL A 167 2.42 1.51 -9.55
CA VAL A 167 3.66 2.19 -9.15
C VAL A 167 4.08 1.79 -7.73
N LEU A 168 3.18 1.83 -6.75
CA LEU A 168 3.48 1.38 -5.39
C LEU A 168 3.76 -0.13 -5.32
N GLY A 169 2.98 -0.95 -6.05
CA GLY A 169 3.21 -2.39 -6.13
C GLY A 169 4.62 -2.72 -6.65
N SER A 170 5.07 -2.01 -7.68
CA SER A 170 6.43 -2.11 -8.21
C SER A 170 7.51 -1.72 -7.18
N ALA A 171 7.27 -0.65 -6.41
CA ALA A 171 8.16 -0.22 -5.33
C ALA A 171 8.26 -1.26 -4.21
N ILE A 172 7.14 -1.81 -3.74
CA ILE A 172 7.10 -2.88 -2.72
C ILE A 172 7.85 -4.13 -3.22
N ARG A 173 7.55 -4.57 -4.46
CA ARG A 173 8.19 -5.74 -5.07
C ARG A 173 9.70 -5.59 -5.16
N SER A 174 10.18 -4.39 -5.47
CA SER A 174 11.61 -4.10 -5.67
C SER A 174 12.30 -3.56 -4.42
N ALA A 175 11.59 -3.45 -3.28
CA ALA A 175 12.02 -2.65 -2.14
C ALA A 175 13.39 -3.02 -1.56
N HIS A 176 13.70 -4.32 -1.54
CA HIS A 176 14.99 -4.82 -1.03
C HIS A 176 16.19 -4.33 -1.85
N ALA A 177 16.00 -4.05 -3.15
CA ALA A 177 17.01 -3.53 -4.05
C ALA A 177 17.03 -1.98 -4.09
N LEU A 178 15.87 -1.34 -3.90
CA LEU A 178 15.72 0.11 -3.98
C LEU A 178 16.37 0.84 -2.80
N ARG A 179 15.97 0.51 -1.57
CA ARG A 179 16.47 1.05 -0.27
C ARG A 179 16.96 2.51 -0.36
N GLY A 180 16.07 3.48 -0.24
CA GLY A 180 16.38 4.91 -0.29
C GLY A 180 16.28 5.54 -1.69
N ARG A 181 15.77 4.78 -2.67
CA ARG A 181 15.54 5.21 -4.06
C ARG A 181 14.11 4.91 -4.55
N PHE A 182 13.14 4.95 -3.64
CA PHE A 182 11.75 4.63 -3.92
C PHE A 182 11.07 5.69 -4.77
N LEU A 183 11.27 6.97 -4.48
CA LEU A 183 10.69 8.06 -5.27
C LEU A 183 11.26 8.09 -6.69
N GLU A 184 12.57 7.94 -6.84
CA GLU A 184 13.24 7.88 -8.15
C GLU A 184 12.69 6.72 -9.01
N HIS A 185 12.50 5.55 -8.39
CA HIS A 185 11.89 4.40 -9.04
C HIS A 185 10.43 4.66 -9.42
N ALA A 186 9.64 5.26 -8.53
CA ALA A 186 8.24 5.57 -8.76
C ALA A 186 8.05 6.61 -9.89
N ILE A 187 8.86 7.67 -9.89
CA ILE A 187 8.88 8.69 -10.96
C ILE A 187 9.24 8.03 -12.29
N SER A 188 10.31 7.23 -12.33
CA SER A 188 10.72 6.54 -13.56
C SER A 188 9.62 5.60 -14.09
N ALA A 189 8.97 4.85 -13.19
CA ALA A 189 7.86 3.98 -13.55
C ALA A 189 6.67 4.77 -14.11
N ALA A 190 6.22 5.83 -13.43
CA ALA A 190 5.10 6.66 -13.86
C ALA A 190 5.40 7.36 -15.20
N MET A 191 6.60 7.90 -15.38
CA MET A 191 7.04 8.52 -16.64
C MET A 191 7.09 7.52 -17.79
N SER A 192 7.56 6.28 -17.54
CA SER A 192 7.58 5.23 -18.58
C SER A 192 6.17 4.78 -18.99
N ILE A 193 5.20 4.82 -18.08
CA ILE A 193 3.79 4.58 -18.41
C ILE A 193 3.29 5.70 -19.32
N LEU A 194 3.55 6.96 -18.95
CA LEU A 194 3.13 8.13 -19.71
C LEU A 194 3.77 8.18 -21.11
N SER A 195 5.04 7.81 -21.25
CA SER A 195 5.77 7.83 -22.53
C SER A 195 5.41 6.65 -23.45
N GLY A 196 4.67 5.65 -22.95
CA GLY A 196 4.37 4.43 -23.72
C GLY A 196 5.50 3.39 -23.73
N GLU A 197 6.58 3.62 -22.98
CA GLU A 197 7.78 2.77 -22.98
C GLU A 197 7.76 1.69 -21.90
N SER A 198 6.85 1.80 -20.93
CA SER A 198 6.75 0.85 -19.83
C SER A 198 6.46 -0.57 -20.35
N PRO A 199 7.22 -1.60 -19.91
CA PRO A 199 6.93 -2.98 -20.26
C PRO A 199 5.57 -3.45 -19.75
N TRP A 200 4.97 -2.72 -18.78
CA TRP A 200 3.65 -3.05 -18.23
C TRP A 200 2.54 -2.90 -19.27
N LEU A 201 2.75 -2.05 -20.27
CA LEU A 201 1.80 -1.82 -21.36
C LEU A 201 1.71 -3.00 -22.34
N ARG A 202 2.62 -3.98 -22.20
CA ARG A 202 2.64 -5.23 -22.99
C ARG A 202 2.33 -6.46 -22.12
N ASP A 203 1.95 -6.25 -20.86
CA ASP A 203 1.60 -7.34 -19.95
C ASP A 203 0.21 -7.86 -20.31
N GLU A 204 0.16 -9.09 -20.84
CA GLU A 204 -1.09 -9.69 -21.35
C GLU A 204 -2.13 -9.87 -20.24
N PHE A 205 -1.70 -10.30 -19.04
CA PHE A 205 -2.59 -10.54 -17.92
C PHE A 205 -3.20 -9.24 -17.40
N LEU A 206 -2.40 -8.19 -17.23
CA LEU A 206 -2.88 -6.85 -16.90
C LEU A 206 -3.86 -6.31 -17.95
N THR A 207 -3.54 -6.51 -19.23
CA THR A 207 -4.40 -6.07 -20.35
C THR A 207 -5.75 -6.79 -20.29
N GLN A 208 -5.76 -8.10 -20.08
CA GLN A 208 -6.99 -8.88 -19.95
C GLN A 208 -7.83 -8.42 -18.76
N VAL A 209 -7.20 -8.16 -17.59
CA VAL A 209 -7.88 -7.65 -16.39
C VAL A 209 -8.58 -6.31 -16.64
N LEU A 210 -7.95 -5.40 -17.39
CA LEU A 210 -8.47 -4.04 -17.61
C LEU A 210 -9.33 -3.90 -18.88
N SER A 211 -9.29 -4.86 -19.80
CA SER A 211 -10.06 -4.83 -21.04
C SER A 211 -11.58 -4.70 -20.87
N PRO A 212 -12.23 -5.18 -19.77
CA PRO A 212 -13.66 -4.94 -19.56
C PRO A 212 -14.02 -3.48 -19.31
N MET A 213 -13.07 -2.65 -18.84
CA MET A 213 -13.32 -1.23 -18.57
C MET A 213 -12.77 -0.28 -19.62
N ALA A 214 -11.77 -0.68 -20.41
CA ALA A 214 -11.14 0.17 -21.42
C ALA A 214 -10.60 -0.66 -22.60
N SER A 215 -10.94 -0.25 -23.82
CA SER A 215 -10.36 -0.82 -25.05
C SER A 215 -8.91 -0.39 -25.27
N ASP A 216 -8.53 0.80 -24.81
CA ASP A 216 -7.16 1.32 -24.79
C ASP A 216 -6.61 1.32 -23.36
N VAL A 217 -6.07 0.18 -22.94
CA VAL A 217 -5.46 0.02 -21.60
C VAL A 217 -4.23 0.91 -21.45
N SER A 218 -3.46 1.10 -22.52
CA SER A 218 -2.28 1.96 -22.48
C SER A 218 -2.64 3.42 -22.25
N GLY A 219 -3.62 3.93 -23.00
CA GLY A 219 -4.16 5.28 -22.80
C GLY A 219 -4.79 5.46 -21.42
N LEU A 220 -5.49 4.44 -20.90
CA LEU A 220 -6.03 4.44 -19.53
C LEU A 220 -4.92 4.64 -18.49
N LEU A 221 -3.84 3.86 -18.58
CA LEU A 221 -2.73 3.94 -17.62
C LEU A 221 -1.94 5.25 -17.77
N ALA A 222 -1.70 5.71 -19.00
CA ALA A 222 -1.05 7.00 -19.26
C ALA A 222 -1.86 8.17 -18.70
N ALA A 223 -3.19 8.18 -18.89
CA ALA A 223 -4.07 9.18 -18.29
C ALA A 223 -4.02 9.13 -16.75
N GLY A 224 -3.97 7.95 -16.16
CA GLY A 224 -3.81 7.77 -14.72
C GLY A 224 -2.46 8.27 -14.18
N ALA A 225 -1.37 8.07 -14.92
CA ALA A 225 -0.05 8.58 -14.55
C ALA A 225 0.04 10.10 -14.65
N ASN A 226 -0.61 10.70 -15.66
CA ASN A 226 -0.64 12.14 -15.86
C ASN A 226 -1.60 12.89 -14.91
N ASP A 227 -2.59 12.20 -14.32
CA ASP A 227 -3.52 12.79 -13.37
C ASP A 227 -2.91 12.84 -11.96
N VAL A 228 -2.19 13.93 -11.65
CA VAL A 228 -1.60 14.29 -10.34
C VAL A 228 -0.47 13.35 -9.88
N LEU A 229 -0.42 12.09 -10.34
CA LEU A 229 0.54 11.10 -9.85
C LEU A 229 2.00 11.52 -10.06
N ILE A 230 2.36 11.93 -11.28
CA ILE A 230 3.74 12.38 -11.57
C ILE A 230 4.09 13.63 -10.75
N ASP A 231 3.18 14.61 -10.68
CA ASP A 231 3.39 15.85 -9.94
C ASP A 231 3.63 15.57 -8.45
N ALA A 232 2.76 14.78 -7.80
CA ALA A 232 2.90 14.42 -6.40
C ALA A 232 4.22 13.68 -6.11
N LEU A 233 4.68 12.81 -7.02
CA LEU A 233 5.95 12.11 -6.88
C LEU A 233 7.15 13.05 -7.02
N LEU A 234 7.10 14.01 -7.94
CA LEU A 234 8.14 15.03 -8.13
C LEU A 234 8.19 16.01 -6.96
N ASP A 235 7.04 16.41 -6.44
CA ASP A 235 6.91 17.23 -5.23
C ASP A 235 7.54 16.51 -4.03
N ALA A 236 7.20 15.23 -3.82
CA ALA A 236 7.79 14.41 -2.77
C ALA A 236 9.31 14.25 -2.93
N TYR A 237 9.82 14.14 -4.16
CA TYR A 237 11.25 14.10 -4.41
C TYR A 237 11.93 15.44 -4.12
N THR A 238 11.27 16.56 -4.41
CA THR A 238 11.76 17.90 -4.05
C THR A 238 11.85 18.05 -2.52
N VAL A 239 10.78 17.67 -1.80
CA VAL A 239 10.77 17.65 -0.33
C VAL A 239 11.88 16.74 0.22
N LYS A 240 12.11 15.55 -0.37
CA LYS A 240 13.23 14.66 0.01
C LYS A 240 14.59 15.39 -0.05
N GLN A 241 14.83 16.19 -1.10
CA GLN A 241 16.08 16.95 -1.23
C GLN A 241 16.21 18.04 -0.16
N GLU A 242 15.13 18.74 0.15
CA GLU A 242 15.11 19.75 1.21
C GLU A 242 15.38 19.13 2.58
N LEU A 243 14.68 18.03 2.91
CA LEU A 243 14.85 17.31 4.18
C LEU A 243 16.26 16.72 4.35
N ALA A 244 16.97 16.42 3.26
CA ALA A 244 18.37 15.96 3.31
C ALA A 244 19.33 17.01 3.89
N THR A 245 18.92 18.28 3.94
CA THR A 245 19.68 19.38 4.54
C THR A 245 19.33 19.63 6.02
N LEU A 246 18.30 18.95 6.54
CA LEU A 246 17.77 19.13 7.89
C LEU A 246 18.07 17.94 8.79
N THR A 247 17.96 18.15 10.09
CA THR A 247 17.94 17.03 11.05
C THR A 247 16.52 16.46 11.18
N PRO A 248 16.34 15.16 11.54
CA PRO A 248 15.01 14.59 11.72
C PRO A 248 14.09 15.32 12.72
N ALA A 249 14.68 16.04 13.68
CA ALA A 249 13.95 16.87 14.63
C ALA A 249 13.24 18.07 13.99
N GLU A 250 13.61 18.42 12.76
CA GLU A 250 13.15 19.61 12.02
C GLU A 250 12.31 19.26 10.79
N TYR A 251 12.06 17.98 10.50
CA TYR A 251 11.33 17.57 9.28
C TYR A 251 9.90 18.11 9.19
N GLY A 252 9.22 18.31 10.32
CA GLY A 252 7.85 18.81 10.33
C GLY A 252 6.84 17.79 9.78
N ASP A 253 5.74 18.30 9.25
CA ASP A 253 4.68 17.48 8.65
C ASP A 253 5.13 16.94 7.28
N PRO A 254 5.18 15.60 7.08
CA PRO A 254 5.58 15.00 5.80
C PRO A 254 4.63 15.31 4.64
N CYS A 255 3.42 15.83 4.89
CA CYS A 255 2.46 16.19 3.85
C CYS A 255 2.72 17.56 3.20
N ILE A 256 3.51 18.43 3.84
CA ILE A 256 3.73 19.80 3.36
C ILE A 256 4.39 19.76 1.98
N GLY A 257 3.78 20.47 1.02
CA GLY A 257 4.28 20.58 -0.35
C GLY A 257 3.92 19.42 -1.27
N ILE A 258 3.20 18.39 -0.79
CA ILE A 258 2.86 17.18 -1.58
C ILE A 258 1.36 16.94 -1.61
N GLY A 259 0.74 16.87 -0.43
CA GLY A 259 -0.67 16.50 -0.28
C GLY A 259 -0.92 15.64 0.95
N GLU A 260 -2.18 15.60 1.38
CA GLU A 260 -2.60 14.97 2.63
C GLU A 260 -2.88 13.47 2.53
N GLY A 261 -2.64 12.82 1.39
CA GLY A 261 -2.75 11.37 1.28
C GLY A 261 -4.17 10.78 1.25
N TRP A 262 -5.22 11.61 1.19
CA TRP A 262 -6.61 11.13 1.02
C TRP A 262 -6.88 10.50 -0.35
N GLU A 263 -6.07 10.86 -1.34
CA GLU A 263 -6.12 10.33 -2.70
C GLU A 263 -4.83 9.56 -3.03
N SER A 264 -4.92 8.64 -3.98
CA SER A 264 -3.90 7.61 -4.18
C SER A 264 -2.53 8.16 -4.58
N ALA A 265 -2.44 9.30 -5.27
CA ALA A 265 -1.15 9.84 -5.73
C ALA A 265 -0.31 10.36 -4.55
N SER A 266 -0.84 11.32 -3.79
CA SER A 266 -0.19 11.88 -2.60
C SER A 266 0.01 10.84 -1.51
N ALA A 267 -0.91 9.86 -1.36
CA ALA A 267 -0.74 8.78 -0.38
C ALA A 267 0.55 7.98 -0.63
N ILE A 268 0.76 7.55 -1.88
CA ILE A 268 1.98 6.80 -2.21
C ILE A 268 3.19 7.72 -2.22
N ALA A 269 3.08 8.98 -2.65
CA ALA A 269 4.20 9.90 -2.69
C ALA A 269 4.77 10.17 -1.29
N VAL A 270 3.91 10.47 -0.31
CA VAL A 270 4.32 10.68 1.09
C VAL A 270 4.80 9.37 1.71
N GLY A 271 4.12 8.25 1.48
CA GLY A 271 4.55 6.94 1.99
C GLY A 271 5.94 6.52 1.48
N LEU A 272 6.24 6.78 0.20
CA LEU A 272 7.55 6.51 -0.41
C LEU A 272 8.62 7.49 0.05
N LEU A 273 8.28 8.77 0.27
CA LEU A 273 9.17 9.74 0.92
C LEU A 273 9.62 9.23 2.29
N VAL A 274 8.67 8.83 3.14
CA VAL A 274 8.98 8.27 4.47
C VAL A 274 9.89 7.04 4.35
N ALA A 275 9.59 6.12 3.42
CA ALA A 275 10.40 4.93 3.21
C ALA A 275 11.83 5.26 2.73
N ASP A 276 11.99 6.31 1.92
CA ASP A 276 13.29 6.81 1.49
C ASP A 276 14.11 7.39 2.65
N MET A 277 13.47 8.12 3.56
CA MET A 277 14.13 8.65 4.75
C MET A 277 14.46 7.56 5.78
N ALA A 278 13.84 6.39 5.68
CA ALA A 278 13.99 5.26 6.61
C ALA A 278 14.95 4.15 6.12
N THR A 279 15.35 4.20 4.85
CA THR A 279 16.16 3.15 4.22
C THR A 279 17.30 3.74 3.41
N ALA A 280 18.40 2.99 3.28
CA ALA A 280 19.58 3.45 2.56
C ALA A 280 20.27 2.29 1.85
N PRO A 281 20.94 2.55 0.71
CA PRO A 281 21.59 1.50 -0.06
C PRO A 281 22.97 1.16 0.53
N GLY A 282 23.39 -0.09 0.35
CA GLY A 282 24.70 -0.58 0.79
C GLY A 282 24.91 -0.43 2.30
N HIS A 283 26.06 0.15 2.68
CA HIS A 283 26.47 0.36 4.08
C HIS A 283 26.11 1.75 4.62
N ARG A 284 25.39 2.59 3.85
CA ARG A 284 24.96 3.91 4.31
C ARG A 284 23.89 3.76 5.39
N ARG A 285 23.84 4.74 6.29
CA ARG A 285 22.80 4.85 7.31
C ARG A 285 21.71 5.81 6.81
N ALA A 286 20.46 5.39 6.92
CA ALA A 286 19.32 6.26 6.65
C ALA A 286 19.15 7.32 7.76
N PRO A 287 18.58 8.50 7.46
CA PRO A 287 18.31 9.53 8.46
C PRO A 287 17.43 9.04 9.63
N LEU A 288 16.41 8.24 9.32
CA LEU A 288 15.53 7.59 10.27
C LEU A 288 15.75 6.07 10.26
N ASN A 289 15.47 5.40 11.38
CA ASN A 289 15.19 3.97 11.34
C ASN A 289 13.69 3.73 11.08
N GLY A 290 13.30 2.51 10.74
CA GLY A 290 11.91 2.20 10.40
C GLY A 290 10.90 2.55 11.50
N ARG A 291 11.26 2.42 12.78
CA ARG A 291 10.35 2.76 13.90
C ARG A 291 10.12 4.27 13.98
N ASP A 292 11.19 5.05 13.89
CA ASP A 292 11.11 6.50 13.97
C ASP A 292 10.37 7.07 12.74
N ALA A 293 10.56 6.43 11.58
CA ALA A 293 9.84 6.76 10.35
C ALA A 293 8.33 6.50 10.45
N LEU A 294 7.89 5.42 11.11
CA LEU A 294 6.45 5.22 11.38
C LEU A 294 5.89 6.31 12.31
N GLY A 295 6.65 6.71 13.32
CA GLY A 295 6.27 7.83 14.18
C GLY A 295 6.15 9.14 13.41
N TRP A 296 7.09 9.42 12.51
CA TRP A 296 7.05 10.61 11.65
C TRP A 296 5.87 10.58 10.66
N ALA A 297 5.63 9.44 9.98
CA ALA A 297 4.49 9.27 9.08
C ALA A 297 3.14 9.47 9.76
N ALA A 298 2.99 8.98 11.00
CA ALA A 298 1.81 9.19 11.81
C ALA A 298 1.68 10.63 12.35
N THR A 299 2.73 11.44 12.24
CA THR A 299 2.73 12.86 12.64
C THR A 299 2.45 13.72 11.41
N SER A 300 1.28 13.56 10.81
CA SER A 300 0.89 14.27 9.60
C SER A 300 -0.49 14.91 9.73
N ASN A 301 -0.77 15.97 8.97
CA ASN A 301 -2.11 16.58 8.91
C ASN A 301 -3.12 15.76 8.09
N GLY A 302 -2.61 14.76 7.36
CA GLY A 302 -3.38 14.00 6.39
C GLY A 302 -3.97 12.69 6.90
N ASP A 303 -4.16 11.79 5.95
CA ASP A 303 -4.60 10.41 6.12
C ASP A 303 -3.48 9.57 6.78
N SER A 304 -3.26 9.86 8.07
CA SER A 304 -2.04 9.47 8.79
C SER A 304 -1.88 7.96 8.94
N ASP A 305 -2.97 7.19 9.07
CA ASP A 305 -2.93 5.73 9.07
C ASP A 305 -2.59 5.18 7.70
N SER A 306 -3.24 5.65 6.63
CA SER A 306 -2.91 5.22 5.26
C SER A 306 -1.45 5.51 4.89
N ILE A 307 -0.96 6.72 5.21
CA ILE A 307 0.42 7.12 4.92
C ILE A 307 1.41 6.24 5.70
N ALA A 308 1.19 6.06 7.01
CA ALA A 308 2.07 5.26 7.85
C ALA A 308 2.02 3.76 7.48
N SER A 309 0.85 3.27 7.09
CA SER A 309 0.59 1.92 6.60
C SER A 309 1.37 1.63 5.32
N ILE A 310 1.28 2.51 4.31
CA ILE A 310 2.06 2.42 3.07
C ILE A 310 3.56 2.46 3.36
N ALA A 311 4.02 3.43 4.16
CA ALA A 311 5.43 3.55 4.53
C ALA A 311 5.94 2.28 5.22
N GLY A 312 5.17 1.76 6.18
CA GLY A 312 5.48 0.53 6.90
C GLY A 312 5.57 -0.70 6.00
N ALA A 313 4.66 -0.83 5.02
CA ALA A 313 4.68 -1.90 4.03
C ALA A 313 5.98 -1.87 3.20
N VAL A 314 6.34 -0.69 2.68
CA VAL A 314 7.54 -0.50 1.84
C VAL A 314 8.82 -0.74 2.63
N ILE A 315 8.94 -0.12 3.82
CA ILE A 315 10.10 -0.30 4.72
C ILE A 315 10.23 -1.78 5.11
N GLY A 316 9.13 -2.44 5.45
CA GLY A 316 9.12 -3.85 5.79
C GLY A 316 9.57 -4.74 4.62
N ALA A 317 9.04 -4.52 3.43
CA ALA A 317 9.39 -5.25 2.21
C ALA A 317 10.86 -5.06 1.80
N ALA A 318 11.51 -3.98 2.24
CA ALA A 318 12.92 -3.71 1.98
C ALA A 318 13.88 -4.60 2.79
N HIS A 319 13.40 -5.30 3.82
CA HIS A 319 14.24 -6.08 4.73
C HIS A 319 13.94 -7.58 4.67
N THR A 320 14.97 -8.37 4.39
CA THR A 320 14.90 -9.84 4.26
C THR A 320 15.09 -10.60 5.57
N GLY A 321 15.42 -9.91 6.66
CA GLY A 321 15.60 -10.52 7.98
C GLY A 321 14.28 -10.65 8.74
N ASP A 322 13.98 -11.85 9.25
CA ASP A 322 12.75 -12.19 9.98
C ASP A 322 12.47 -11.36 11.25
N ARG A 323 13.47 -10.63 11.75
CA ARG A 323 13.42 -9.89 13.02
C ARG A 323 13.69 -8.40 12.87
N TYR A 324 13.55 -7.83 11.66
CA TYR A 324 13.82 -6.41 11.40
C TYR A 324 13.14 -5.48 12.43
N TRP A 325 11.81 -5.53 12.53
CA TRP A 325 11.04 -4.69 13.47
C TRP A 325 11.39 -4.95 14.94
N ALA A 326 11.58 -6.21 15.32
CA ALA A 326 11.97 -6.57 16.67
C ALA A 326 13.36 -6.02 17.04
N GLY A 327 14.29 -5.98 16.09
CA GLY A 327 15.62 -5.38 16.24
C GLY A 327 15.56 -3.87 16.52
N LEU A 328 14.52 -3.18 16.02
CA LEU A 328 14.23 -1.78 16.30
C LEU A 328 13.41 -1.57 17.59
N LYS A 329 13.22 -2.63 18.38
CA LYS A 329 12.36 -2.65 19.57
C LYS A 329 10.92 -2.22 19.26
N LEU A 330 10.45 -2.44 18.03
CA LEU A 330 9.06 -2.27 17.65
C LEU A 330 8.31 -3.57 17.98
N ALA A 331 7.47 -3.52 19.01
CA ALA A 331 6.70 -4.67 19.52
C ALA A 331 5.21 -4.29 19.62
N PRO A 332 4.50 -4.22 18.48
CA PRO A 332 3.11 -3.81 18.45
C PRO A 332 2.23 -4.81 19.19
N ARG A 333 1.30 -4.30 20.01
CA ARG A 333 0.33 -5.13 20.75
C ARG A 333 -1.03 -5.06 20.06
N PHE A 334 -1.13 -5.71 18.90
CA PHE A 334 -2.37 -5.77 18.13
C PHE A 334 -3.50 -6.48 18.88
N GLU A 335 -4.74 -6.22 18.48
CA GLU A 335 -5.89 -6.96 18.97
C GLU A 335 -5.75 -8.46 18.67
N PRO A 336 -6.27 -9.37 19.53
CA PRO A 336 -6.00 -10.80 19.40
C PRO A 336 -6.32 -11.40 18.02
N ARG A 337 -7.41 -10.95 17.38
CA ARG A 337 -7.82 -11.37 16.03
C ARG A 337 -6.74 -11.06 15.00
N TYR A 338 -6.34 -9.80 14.88
CA TYR A 338 -5.35 -9.35 13.90
C TYR A 338 -3.94 -9.81 14.25
N ALA A 339 -3.60 -9.89 15.54
CA ALA A 339 -2.34 -10.48 15.98
C ALA A 339 -2.22 -11.95 15.52
N LYS A 340 -3.32 -12.72 15.55
CA LYS A 340 -3.35 -14.10 15.05
C LYS A 340 -3.19 -14.14 13.52
N ALA A 341 -3.98 -13.36 12.80
CA ALA A 341 -3.91 -13.28 11.34
C ALA A 341 -2.51 -12.90 10.84
N LEU A 342 -1.92 -11.82 11.35
CA LEU A 342 -0.58 -11.36 10.98
C LEU A 342 0.54 -12.37 11.31
N ARG A 343 0.35 -13.21 12.35
CA ARG A 343 1.31 -14.27 12.68
C ARG A 343 1.26 -15.43 11.68
N ASN A 344 0.07 -15.77 11.19
CA ASN A 344 -0.16 -16.91 10.32
C ASN A 344 0.07 -16.58 8.83
N ALA A 345 -0.29 -15.37 8.41
CA ALA A 345 -0.29 -14.93 7.02
C ALA A 345 0.99 -15.26 6.23
N PRO A 346 2.23 -15.12 6.76
CA PRO A 346 3.43 -15.47 6.01
C PRO A 346 3.55 -16.96 5.65
N THR A 347 2.96 -17.85 6.47
CA THR A 347 2.94 -19.29 6.22
C THR A 347 1.79 -19.66 5.29
N GLU A 348 0.61 -19.07 5.48
CA GLU A 348 -0.56 -19.27 4.62
C GLU A 348 -0.31 -18.76 3.18
N ALA A 349 0.44 -17.67 3.03
CA ALA A 349 0.79 -17.09 1.72
C ALA A 349 1.78 -17.92 0.90
N ALA A 350 2.32 -19.03 1.41
CA ALA A 350 3.35 -19.81 0.72
C ALA A 350 2.93 -20.25 -0.69
N GLY A 351 1.63 -20.43 -0.94
CA GLY A 351 1.10 -20.80 -2.26
C GLY A 351 1.04 -19.66 -3.28
N PHE A 352 1.00 -18.39 -2.85
CA PHE A 352 0.89 -17.24 -3.78
C PHE A 352 2.09 -16.29 -3.73
N LEU A 353 3.03 -16.43 -2.80
CA LEU A 353 4.23 -15.61 -2.82
C LEU A 353 5.10 -15.93 -4.03
N ALA A 354 5.67 -14.90 -4.65
CA ALA A 354 6.67 -15.07 -5.69
C ALA A 354 7.81 -16.00 -5.20
N ALA A 355 8.26 -16.88 -6.10
CA ALA A 355 9.51 -17.61 -5.87
C ALA A 355 10.61 -16.58 -5.61
N GLY A 356 11.28 -16.72 -4.46
CA GLY A 356 12.19 -15.71 -3.94
C GLY A 356 13.55 -15.67 -4.60
#